data_AF-A0A3C0RZU6-F1
#
_entry.id   AF-A0A3C0RZU6-F1
#
_cell.length_a   1.000
_cell.length_b   1.000
_cell.length_c   1.000
_cell.angle_alpha   90.00
_cell.angle_beta   90.00
_cell.angle_gamma   90.00
#
_symmetry.space_group_name_H-M   'P 1'
#
loop_
_entity.id
_entity.type
_entity.pdbx_description
1 polymer ?
#
loop_
_entity_poly.entity_id
_entity_poly.type
_entity_poly.pdbx_seq_one_letter_code
_entity_poly.pdbx_strand_id
1 'polypeptide(L)'
;MEEQGYIELRIDNIQKKLNPIDVDITDVKSIISDIETFLYPTKEEKKTRPHISYDLQEGSAKHKFFLPISAVLLFNGLTTEIKKRDSIDFLDYKRQEIIDRFQRIAVKHGLIIEFNSSLSSESTLVIDSKSDFKLIIPKYYESEFYLYGEIYQEGGKNPNIHISTTEYGNLTVAATKSQIVEGDKKSYKPYGIKVIGKKSLEDGKVSDLKLLEFIAYKPVYDKSLLDRAIESASKNLSKIKNLDKWIENLKADGI
;
A
#
# COMPACT_ATOMS: atom_id res chain seq x y z
N MET A 1 -18.13 20.27 14.53
CA MET A 1 -16.69 20.45 14.25
C MET A 1 -16.00 19.20 14.75
N GLU A 2 -15.20 18.56 13.91
CA GLU A 2 -14.36 17.45 14.34
C GLU A 2 -13.31 18.00 15.31
N GLU A 3 -13.03 17.28 16.41
CA GLU A 3 -12.02 17.67 17.39
C GLU A 3 -10.63 17.70 16.71
N GLN A 4 -9.87 18.77 16.94
CA GLN A 4 -8.57 18.98 16.32
C GLN A 4 -7.45 18.90 17.36
N GLY A 5 -6.29 18.44 16.90
CA GLY A 5 -5.04 18.45 17.67
C GLY A 5 -3.86 18.76 16.76
N TYR A 6 -2.65 18.47 17.25
CA TYR A 6 -1.46 18.61 16.45
C TYR A 6 -0.48 17.46 16.64
N ILE A 7 0.31 17.21 15.60
CA ILE A 7 1.56 16.46 15.69
C ILE A 7 2.71 17.42 15.41
N GLU A 8 3.87 17.12 15.96
CA GLU A 8 5.05 17.96 15.83
C GLU A 8 6.27 17.08 15.54
N LEU A 9 7.02 17.44 14.51
CA LEU A 9 8.41 17.01 14.37
C LEU A 9 9.30 18.16 14.81
N ARG A 10 10.00 17.97 15.93
CA ARG A 10 11.02 18.91 16.38
C ARG A 10 12.37 18.41 15.91
N ILE A 11 12.98 19.18 15.00
CA ILE A 11 14.27 18.86 14.40
C ILE A 11 15.31 19.79 14.97
N ASP A 12 16.39 19.21 15.48
CA ASP A 12 17.53 19.96 15.97
C ASP A 12 18.84 19.31 15.52
N ASN A 13 19.93 20.08 15.58
CA ASN A 13 21.27 19.54 15.43
C ASN A 13 21.82 19.10 16.80
N ILE A 14 22.92 18.34 16.80
CA ILE A 14 23.60 17.91 18.03
C ILE A 14 23.97 19.10 18.95
N GLN A 15 24.17 20.30 18.38
CA GLN A 15 24.51 21.51 19.12
C GLN A 15 23.30 22.22 19.75
N LYS A 16 22.07 21.75 19.48
CA LYS A 16 20.80 22.30 19.93
C LYS A 16 20.57 23.77 19.55
N LYS A 17 20.88 24.11 18.31
CA LYS A 17 20.90 25.51 17.81
C LYS A 17 20.17 25.70 16.48
N LEU A 18 19.49 24.69 15.95
CA LEU A 18 18.78 24.84 14.69
C LEU A 18 17.59 25.79 14.87
N ASN A 19 17.44 26.81 14.04
CA ASN A 19 16.28 27.70 14.05
C ASN A 19 15.45 27.53 12.76
N PRO A 20 14.18 27.95 12.75
CA PRO A 20 13.34 27.95 11.54
C PRO A 20 14.00 28.58 10.31
N ILE A 21 14.77 29.65 10.49
CA ILE A 21 15.47 30.34 9.39
C ILE A 21 16.57 29.50 8.74
N ASP A 22 17.07 28.47 9.44
CA ASP A 22 18.14 27.60 8.97
C ASP A 22 17.59 26.41 8.14
N VAL A 23 16.27 26.26 8.03
CA VAL A 23 15.64 25.16 7.31
C VAL A 23 15.43 25.53 5.84
N ASP A 24 16.06 24.78 4.94
CA ASP A 24 15.88 24.98 3.51
C ASP A 24 14.44 24.66 3.08
N ILE A 25 13.93 25.38 2.09
CA ILE A 25 12.58 25.16 1.54
C ILE A 25 12.38 23.72 1.03
N THR A 26 13.45 23.08 0.55
CA THR A 26 13.43 21.68 0.08
C THR A 26 13.19 20.72 1.24
N ASP A 27 13.79 21.00 2.40
CA ASP A 27 13.60 20.20 3.61
C ASP A 27 12.18 20.35 4.15
N VAL A 28 11.66 21.59 4.18
CA VAL A 28 10.26 21.87 4.54
C VAL A 28 9.30 21.08 3.66
N LYS A 29 9.48 21.16 2.32
CA LYS A 29 8.65 20.43 1.36
C LYS A 29 8.73 18.91 1.58
N SER A 30 9.93 18.40 1.80
CA SER A 30 10.12 16.97 2.03
C SER A 30 9.40 16.54 3.30
N ILE A 31 9.62 17.21 4.43
CA ILE A 31 9.01 16.88 5.73
C ILE A 31 7.48 16.90 5.65
N ILE A 32 6.90 17.88 4.95
CA ILE A 32 5.44 17.91 4.71
C ILE A 32 4.99 16.68 3.92
N SER A 33 5.71 16.32 2.85
CA SER A 33 5.40 15.14 2.04
C SER A 33 5.58 13.82 2.81
N ASP A 34 6.59 13.76 3.66
CA ASP A 34 6.90 12.60 4.49
C ASP A 34 5.82 12.37 5.54
N ILE A 35 5.39 13.43 6.25
CA ILE A 35 4.29 13.35 7.21
C ILE A 35 2.96 13.01 6.55
N GLU A 36 2.66 13.59 5.39
CA GLU A 36 1.47 13.22 4.62
C GLU A 36 1.49 11.72 4.27
N THR A 37 2.64 11.22 3.79
CA THR A 37 2.80 9.79 3.41
C THR A 37 2.79 8.88 4.64
N PHE A 38 3.37 9.31 5.75
CA PHE A 38 3.37 8.54 6.99
C PHE A 38 1.96 8.38 7.56
N LEU A 39 1.11 9.41 7.47
CA LEU A 39 -0.29 9.30 7.89
C LEU A 39 -1.15 8.58 6.85
N TYR A 40 -0.92 8.84 5.56
CA TYR A 40 -1.72 8.38 4.43
C TYR A 40 -0.81 7.79 3.32
N PRO A 41 -0.37 6.52 3.44
CA PRO A 41 0.65 5.94 2.56
C PRO A 41 0.16 5.67 1.14
N THR A 42 -1.13 5.41 0.94
CA THR A 42 -1.67 5.08 -0.39
C THR A 42 -2.25 6.30 -1.10
N LYS A 43 -2.33 6.22 -2.43
CA LYS A 43 -2.93 7.27 -3.28
C LYS A 43 -4.40 7.53 -2.93
N GLU A 44 -5.15 6.49 -2.56
CA GLU A 44 -6.57 6.63 -2.23
C GLU A 44 -6.75 7.31 -0.87
N GLU A 45 -5.97 6.93 0.15
CA GLU A 45 -5.99 7.63 1.45
C GLU A 45 -5.63 9.11 1.31
N LYS A 46 -4.66 9.47 0.44
CA LYS A 46 -4.31 10.88 0.18
C LYS A 46 -5.41 11.68 -0.49
N LYS A 47 -6.32 11.06 -1.24
CA LYS A 47 -7.44 11.77 -1.88
C LYS A 47 -8.54 12.12 -0.88
N THR A 48 -8.73 11.26 0.13
CA THR A 48 -9.79 11.40 1.13
C THR A 48 -9.30 11.94 2.46
N ARG A 49 -7.99 12.22 2.59
CA ARG A 49 -7.42 12.76 3.82
C ARG A 49 -8.06 14.10 4.21
N PRO A 50 -8.20 14.37 5.51
CA PRO A 50 -8.65 15.67 5.99
C PRO A 50 -7.67 16.78 5.61
N HIS A 51 -8.13 18.03 5.73
CA HIS A 51 -7.26 19.18 5.64
C HIS A 51 -6.20 19.11 6.75
N ILE A 52 -4.94 19.37 6.38
CA ILE A 52 -3.80 19.43 7.30
C ILE A 52 -3.19 20.80 7.13
N SER A 53 -3.25 21.62 8.18
CA SER A 53 -2.56 22.92 8.20
C SER A 53 -1.16 22.75 8.78
N TYR A 54 -0.24 23.64 8.43
CA TYR A 54 1.17 23.54 8.79
C TYR A 54 1.68 24.87 9.36
N ASP A 55 2.52 24.79 10.39
CA ASP A 55 3.22 25.92 10.99
C ASP A 55 4.66 25.54 11.38
N LEU A 56 5.61 26.45 11.14
CA LEU A 56 7.02 26.26 11.50
C LEU A 56 7.36 27.21 12.66
N GLN A 57 7.63 26.64 13.84
CA GLN A 57 7.81 27.41 15.07
C GLN A 57 9.23 27.31 15.64
N GLU A 58 9.54 28.27 16.52
CA GLU A 58 10.80 28.39 17.27
C GLU A 58 10.97 27.34 18.37
N GLY A 59 12.22 27.18 18.81
CA GLY A 59 12.65 26.21 19.83
C GLY A 59 13.11 24.90 19.22
N SER A 60 14.17 24.98 18.39
CA SER A 60 14.46 24.02 17.31
C SER A 60 13.48 24.20 16.14
N ALA A 61 13.75 23.66 14.96
CA ALA A 61 12.79 23.73 13.86
C ALA A 61 11.59 22.83 14.17
N LYS A 62 10.50 23.41 14.70
CA LYS A 62 9.28 22.68 15.04
C LYS A 62 8.31 22.72 13.88
N HIS A 63 8.21 21.61 13.17
CA HIS A 63 7.22 21.39 12.13
C HIS A 63 5.92 20.91 12.77
N LYS A 64 4.96 21.82 12.98
CA LYS A 64 3.64 21.51 13.53
C LYS A 64 2.62 21.30 12.43
N PHE A 65 1.86 20.23 12.57
CA PHE A 65 0.75 19.88 11.67
C PHE A 65 -0.53 19.84 12.48
N PHE A 66 -1.55 20.56 12.04
CA PHE A 66 -2.87 20.62 12.66
C PHE A 66 -3.84 19.75 11.86
N LEU A 67 -4.45 18.78 12.53
CA LEU A 67 -5.21 17.70 11.92
C LEU A 67 -6.28 17.16 12.89
N PRO A 68 -7.28 16.40 12.40
CA PRO A 68 -8.28 15.77 13.27
C PRO A 68 -7.66 14.86 14.33
N ILE A 69 -8.31 14.76 15.49
CA ILE A 69 -7.82 14.00 16.65
C ILE A 69 -7.56 12.53 16.33
N SER A 70 -8.33 11.94 15.41
CA SER A 70 -8.15 10.57 14.92
C SER A 70 -6.77 10.35 14.29
N ALA A 71 -6.28 11.32 13.52
CA ALA A 71 -4.96 11.24 12.90
C ALA A 71 -3.83 11.50 13.92
N VAL A 72 -4.08 12.31 14.94
CA VAL A 72 -3.14 12.49 16.07
C VAL A 72 -3.01 11.19 16.88
N LEU A 73 -4.11 10.49 17.13
CA LEU A 73 -4.13 9.19 17.80
C LEU A 73 -3.38 8.13 16.97
N LEU A 74 -3.63 8.08 15.65
CA LEU A 74 -2.90 7.18 14.74
C LEU A 74 -1.39 7.45 14.81
N PHE A 75 -0.97 8.71 14.67
CA PHE A 75 0.44 9.08 14.75
C PHE A 75 1.08 8.64 16.07
N ASN A 76 0.46 9.00 17.21
CA ASN A 76 0.97 8.69 18.54
C ASN A 76 1.03 7.17 18.79
N GLY A 77 0.02 6.42 18.34
CA GLY A 77 0.00 4.97 18.41
C GLY A 77 1.12 4.32 17.61
N LEU A 78 1.33 4.75 16.36
CA LEU A 78 2.41 4.22 15.50
C LEU A 78 3.78 4.53 16.09
N THR A 79 4.08 5.77 16.44
CA THR A 79 5.39 6.18 16.95
C THR A 79 5.73 5.55 18.29
N THR A 80 4.74 5.44 19.19
CA THR A 80 4.91 4.74 20.48
C THR A 80 5.16 3.25 20.28
N GLU A 81 4.45 2.59 19.35
CA GLU A 81 4.67 1.17 19.06
C GLU A 81 6.04 0.91 18.41
N ILE A 82 6.54 1.81 17.55
CA ILE A 82 7.92 1.74 17.03
C ILE A 82 8.92 1.74 18.19
N LYS A 83 8.81 2.73 19.08
CA LYS A 83 9.70 2.87 20.25
C LYS A 83 9.63 1.66 21.19
N LYS A 84 8.44 1.11 21.39
CA LYS A 84 8.21 -0.03 22.30
C LYS A 84 8.74 -1.34 21.73
N ARG A 85 8.59 -1.57 20.43
CA ARG A 85 9.04 -2.81 19.76
C ARG A 85 10.50 -2.75 19.32
N ASP A 86 11.08 -1.55 19.28
CA ASP A 86 12.37 -1.28 18.67
C ASP A 86 12.45 -1.80 17.22
N SER A 87 11.35 -1.66 16.48
CA SER A 87 11.18 -2.20 15.13
C SER A 87 10.16 -1.38 14.33
N ILE A 88 10.27 -1.44 13.01
CA ILE A 88 9.32 -0.85 12.05
C ILE A 88 8.66 -1.90 11.15
N ASP A 89 8.96 -3.19 11.34
CA ASP A 89 8.50 -4.31 10.51
C ASP A 89 6.97 -4.42 10.36
N PHE A 90 6.24 -4.00 11.39
CA PHE A 90 4.78 -4.03 11.46
C PHE A 90 4.10 -2.90 10.68
N LEU A 91 4.87 -1.89 10.25
CA LEU A 91 4.36 -0.81 9.42
C LEU A 91 4.27 -1.26 7.96
N ASP A 92 3.42 -0.62 7.16
CA ASP A 92 3.51 -0.77 5.71
C ASP A 92 4.82 -0.18 5.17
N TYR A 93 5.22 -0.64 3.99
CA TYR A 93 6.49 -0.27 3.36
C TYR A 93 6.68 1.24 3.23
N LYS A 94 5.62 2.00 2.90
CA LYS A 94 5.75 3.46 2.73
C LYS A 94 6.03 4.14 4.06
N ARG A 95 5.37 3.72 5.14
CA ARG A 95 5.69 4.19 6.50
C ARG A 95 7.11 3.77 6.94
N GLN A 96 7.54 2.55 6.64
CA GLN A 96 8.92 2.12 6.92
C GLN A 96 9.95 2.97 6.18
N GLU A 97 9.71 3.27 4.91
CA GLU A 97 10.56 4.10 4.05
C GLU A 97 10.73 5.53 4.63
N ILE A 98 9.66 6.10 5.21
CA ILE A 98 9.74 7.39 5.88
C ILE A 98 10.63 7.35 7.13
N ILE A 99 10.48 6.35 8.00
CA ILE A 99 11.31 6.20 9.20
C ILE A 99 12.78 5.96 8.82
N ASP A 100 13.04 5.07 7.86
CA ASP A 100 14.38 4.81 7.32
C ASP A 100 15.02 6.08 6.73
N ARG A 101 14.25 6.89 5.99
CA ARG A 101 14.73 8.19 5.50
C ARG A 101 15.09 9.13 6.66
N PHE A 102 14.27 9.22 7.71
CA PHE A 102 14.59 10.04 8.89
C PHE A 102 15.87 9.60 9.59
N GLN A 103 16.12 8.29 9.71
CA GLN A 103 17.38 7.76 10.24
C GLN A 103 18.58 8.18 9.37
N ARG A 104 18.46 8.03 8.05
CA ARG A 104 19.53 8.42 7.11
C ARG A 104 19.89 9.89 7.21
N ILE A 105 18.90 10.79 7.28
CA ILE A 105 19.19 12.23 7.41
C ILE A 105 19.75 12.57 8.80
N ALA A 106 19.27 11.90 9.86
CA ALA A 106 19.79 12.08 11.21
C ALA A 106 21.28 11.72 11.32
N VAL A 107 21.68 10.58 10.73
CA VAL A 107 23.08 10.16 10.65
C VAL A 107 23.89 11.12 9.78
N LYS A 108 23.40 11.43 8.57
CA LYS A 108 24.14 12.24 7.59
C LYS A 108 24.40 13.67 8.06
N HIS A 109 23.43 14.28 8.74
CA HIS A 109 23.47 15.68 9.12
C HIS A 109 23.66 15.91 10.64
N GLY A 110 23.79 14.84 11.43
CA GLY A 110 23.92 14.94 12.88
C GLY A 110 22.69 15.60 13.51
N LEU A 111 21.50 15.12 13.13
CA LEU A 111 20.23 15.64 13.62
C LEU A 111 19.63 14.74 14.70
N ILE A 112 18.79 15.35 15.53
CA ILE A 112 17.88 14.70 16.47
C ILE A 112 16.47 15.09 16.03
N ILE A 113 15.62 14.11 15.79
CA ILE A 113 14.25 14.28 15.33
C ILE A 113 13.31 13.71 16.40
N GLU A 114 12.60 14.59 17.09
CA GLU A 114 11.63 14.23 18.13
C GLU A 114 10.21 14.23 17.54
N PHE A 115 9.49 13.13 17.73
CA PHE A 115 8.09 12.95 17.31
C PHE A 115 7.17 13.23 18.50
N ASN A 116 6.47 14.34 18.45
CA ASN A 116 5.63 14.87 19.53
C ASN A 116 4.18 14.99 19.06
N SER A 117 3.24 15.11 20.01
CA SER A 117 1.85 15.40 19.69
C SER A 117 1.13 16.11 20.83
N SER A 118 -0.05 16.65 20.55
CA SER A 118 -0.90 17.28 21.56
C SER A 118 -1.44 16.33 22.63
N LEU A 119 -1.19 15.03 22.51
CA LEU A 119 -1.68 13.98 23.43
C LEU A 119 -0.65 13.55 24.47
N SER A 120 0.62 13.89 24.28
CA SER A 120 1.73 13.46 25.15
C SER A 120 2.67 14.62 25.43
N SER A 121 3.10 14.76 26.69
CA SER A 121 4.15 15.71 27.06
C SER A 121 5.56 15.23 26.70
N GLU A 122 5.72 13.92 26.49
CA GLU A 122 6.99 13.27 26.15
C GLU A 122 7.03 12.89 24.68
N SER A 123 8.24 12.86 24.11
CA SER A 123 8.45 12.38 22.74
C SER A 123 8.10 10.91 22.59
N THR A 124 7.19 10.64 21.67
CA THR A 124 6.69 9.29 21.36
C THR A 124 7.72 8.44 20.63
N LEU A 125 8.57 9.08 19.82
CA LEU A 125 9.72 8.49 19.16
C LEU A 125 10.83 9.54 19.04
N VAL A 126 12.08 9.11 19.17
CA VAL A 126 13.25 9.95 18.92
C VAL A 126 14.13 9.22 17.92
N ILE A 127 14.47 9.89 16.82
CA ILE A 127 15.40 9.39 15.81
C ILE A 127 16.68 10.21 15.86
N ASP A 128 17.81 9.55 16.03
CA ASP A 128 19.13 10.15 16.08
C ASP A 128 20.18 9.25 15.40
N SER A 129 21.46 9.60 15.53
CA SER A 129 22.58 8.82 14.97
C SER A 129 22.72 7.39 15.50
N LYS A 130 21.99 7.01 16.56
CA LYS A 130 22.01 5.68 17.17
C LYS A 130 20.80 4.84 16.78
N SER A 131 19.79 5.43 16.15
CA SER A 131 18.63 4.68 15.65
C SER A 131 19.03 3.73 14.53
N ASP A 132 18.56 2.48 14.60
CA ASP A 132 18.90 1.42 13.63
C ASP A 132 17.71 0.50 13.27
N PHE A 133 16.52 1.09 13.12
CA PHE A 133 15.33 0.38 12.64
C PHE A 133 15.56 -0.15 11.23
N LYS A 134 15.39 -1.46 11.04
CA LYS A 134 15.67 -2.13 9.77
C LYS A 134 14.48 -2.03 8.82
N LEU A 135 14.69 -1.36 7.68
CA LEU A 135 13.75 -1.38 6.56
C LEU A 135 13.65 -2.80 6.00
N ILE A 136 12.47 -3.39 6.05
CA ILE A 136 12.18 -4.63 5.34
C ILE A 136 11.60 -4.25 3.98
N ILE A 137 12.24 -4.68 2.91
CA ILE A 137 11.74 -4.50 1.54
C ILE A 137 10.93 -5.76 1.19
N PRO A 138 9.59 -5.79 1.35
CA PRO A 138 8.79 -6.86 0.79
C PRO A 138 8.90 -6.79 -0.74
N LYS A 139 9.54 -7.79 -1.35
CA LYS A 139 9.75 -7.82 -2.80
C LYS A 139 8.47 -8.17 -3.56
N TYR A 140 7.56 -8.90 -2.92
CA TYR A 140 6.33 -9.39 -3.52
C TYR A 140 5.28 -9.74 -2.46
N TYR A 141 4.03 -9.89 -2.88
CA TYR A 141 3.00 -10.61 -2.13
C TYR A 141 2.50 -11.82 -2.94
N GLU A 142 2.04 -12.86 -2.23
CA GLU A 142 1.45 -14.05 -2.85
C GLU A 142 -0.08 -13.95 -2.84
N SER A 143 -0.71 -14.27 -3.98
CA SER A 143 -2.18 -14.22 -4.13
C SER A 143 -2.63 -15.11 -5.29
N GLU A 144 -3.94 -15.31 -5.37
CA GLU A 144 -4.59 -15.80 -6.57
C GLU A 144 -4.79 -14.67 -7.58
N PHE A 145 -4.63 -14.97 -8.87
CA PHE A 145 -4.82 -14.06 -9.99
C PHE A 145 -5.67 -14.73 -11.06
N TYR A 146 -6.42 -13.90 -11.78
CA TYR A 146 -7.19 -14.29 -12.95
C TYR A 146 -6.52 -13.70 -14.19
N LEU A 147 -5.98 -14.56 -15.04
CA LEU A 147 -5.28 -14.15 -16.26
C LEU A 147 -6.15 -14.51 -17.46
N TYR A 148 -6.34 -13.55 -18.36
CA TYR A 148 -7.10 -13.74 -19.60
C TYR A 148 -6.20 -13.45 -20.80
N GLY A 149 -6.26 -14.33 -21.79
CA GLY A 149 -5.38 -14.23 -22.94
C GLY A 149 -5.48 -15.41 -23.89
N GLU A 150 -4.57 -15.45 -24.86
CA GLU A 150 -4.43 -16.59 -25.76
C GLU A 150 -3.37 -17.55 -25.22
N ILE A 151 -3.76 -18.80 -24.96
CA ILE A 151 -2.80 -19.86 -24.68
C ILE A 151 -2.17 -20.26 -26.01
N TYR A 152 -0.90 -20.00 -26.24
CA TYR A 152 -0.24 -20.33 -27.52
C TYR A 152 0.61 -21.60 -27.45
N GLN A 153 0.91 -22.09 -26.25
CA GLN A 153 1.64 -23.34 -26.04
C GLN A 153 1.25 -23.99 -24.71
N GLU A 154 1.12 -25.32 -24.70
CA GLU A 154 0.93 -26.12 -23.50
C GLU A 154 1.74 -27.43 -23.60
N GLY A 155 2.35 -27.88 -22.50
CA GLY A 155 3.05 -29.16 -22.41
C GLY A 155 4.50 -29.05 -21.94
N GLY A 156 5.36 -29.96 -22.41
CA GLY A 156 6.79 -30.00 -22.08
C GLY A 156 7.19 -31.05 -21.03
N LYS A 157 8.51 -31.22 -20.83
CA LYS A 157 9.08 -32.15 -19.82
C LYS A 157 8.69 -31.74 -18.39
N ASN A 158 8.78 -30.44 -18.12
CA ASN A 158 8.21 -29.78 -16.95
C ASN A 158 6.92 -29.10 -17.43
N PRO A 159 5.74 -29.68 -17.17
CA PRO A 159 4.51 -29.22 -17.81
C PRO A 159 4.21 -27.76 -17.47
N ASN A 160 3.95 -26.97 -18.50
CA ASN A 160 3.62 -25.56 -18.37
C ASN A 160 2.65 -25.10 -19.46
N ILE A 161 2.15 -23.88 -19.28
CA ILE A 161 1.25 -23.19 -20.19
C ILE A 161 1.87 -21.83 -20.47
N HIS A 162 1.96 -21.48 -21.74
CA HIS A 162 2.34 -20.15 -22.16
C HIS A 162 1.11 -19.40 -22.65
N ILE A 163 0.85 -18.26 -22.02
CA ILE A 163 -0.30 -17.41 -22.29
C ILE A 163 0.16 -15.99 -22.62
N SER A 164 -0.41 -15.42 -23.69
CA SER A 164 -0.24 -14.02 -24.03
C SER A 164 -1.41 -13.22 -23.48
N THR A 165 -1.13 -12.37 -22.49
CA THR A 165 -2.11 -11.50 -21.82
C THR A 165 -1.94 -10.06 -22.26
N THR A 166 -3.01 -9.26 -22.19
CA THR A 166 -2.94 -7.82 -22.49
C THR A 166 -2.24 -7.02 -21.40
N GLU A 167 -2.40 -7.42 -20.13
CA GLU A 167 -1.90 -6.68 -18.97
C GLU A 167 -0.42 -7.00 -18.66
N TYR A 168 -0.01 -8.25 -18.80
CA TYR A 168 1.31 -8.73 -18.35
C TYR A 168 2.16 -9.29 -19.50
N GLY A 169 1.69 -9.20 -20.74
CA GLY A 169 2.36 -9.79 -21.90
C GLY A 169 2.41 -11.32 -21.81
N ASN A 170 3.52 -11.89 -22.28
CA ASN A 170 3.74 -13.33 -22.32
C ASN A 170 4.14 -13.87 -20.94
N LEU A 171 3.34 -14.79 -20.42
CA LEU A 171 3.54 -15.43 -19.13
C LEU A 171 3.72 -16.94 -19.29
N THR A 172 4.52 -17.53 -18.41
CA THR A 172 4.66 -18.99 -18.27
C THR A 172 4.04 -19.40 -16.94
N VAL A 173 3.12 -20.35 -16.99
CA VAL A 173 2.38 -20.86 -15.84
C VAL A 173 2.70 -22.33 -15.67
N ALA A 174 3.22 -22.71 -14.50
CA ALA A 174 3.47 -24.11 -14.18
C ALA A 174 2.14 -24.88 -14.05
N ALA A 175 2.10 -26.08 -14.60
CA ALA A 175 0.93 -26.95 -14.55
C ALA A 175 1.36 -28.40 -14.29
N THR A 176 0.40 -29.27 -13.99
CA THR A 176 0.61 -30.71 -13.93
C THR A 176 0.27 -31.38 -15.26
N LYS A 177 0.79 -32.59 -15.50
CA LYS A 177 0.46 -33.35 -16.71
C LYS A 177 -1.05 -33.62 -16.81
N SER A 178 -1.70 -33.95 -15.70
CA SER A 178 -3.15 -34.19 -15.66
C SER A 178 -3.93 -32.96 -16.08
N GLN A 179 -3.62 -31.78 -15.54
CA GLN A 179 -4.27 -30.52 -15.91
C GLN A 179 -4.15 -30.19 -17.41
N ILE A 180 -3.02 -30.50 -18.04
CA ILE A 180 -2.83 -30.25 -19.48
C ILE A 180 -3.62 -31.25 -20.34
N VAL A 181 -3.62 -32.53 -19.98
CA VAL A 181 -4.25 -33.60 -20.76
C VAL A 181 -5.77 -33.62 -20.60
N GLU A 182 -6.29 -33.08 -19.51
CA GLU A 182 -7.74 -33.07 -19.24
C GLU A 182 -8.50 -32.13 -20.18
N GLY A 183 -9.49 -32.66 -20.89
CA GLY A 183 -10.40 -31.93 -21.76
C GLY A 183 -9.83 -31.62 -23.15
N ASP A 184 -10.42 -30.61 -23.80
CA ASP A 184 -10.02 -30.19 -25.15
C ASP A 184 -8.64 -29.54 -25.16
N LYS A 185 -7.96 -29.62 -26.32
CA LYS A 185 -6.73 -28.87 -26.60
C LYS A 185 -6.99 -27.37 -26.46
N LYS A 186 -6.20 -26.69 -25.63
CA LYS A 186 -6.40 -25.28 -25.25
C LYS A 186 -5.44 -24.34 -25.98
N SER A 187 -4.39 -24.89 -26.60
CA SER A 187 -3.48 -24.18 -27.49
C SER A 187 -4.22 -23.44 -28.61
N TYR A 188 -3.78 -22.22 -28.89
CA TYR A 188 -4.31 -21.26 -29.85
C TYR A 188 -5.79 -20.91 -29.62
N LYS A 189 -6.21 -20.85 -28.34
CA LYS A 189 -7.56 -20.44 -27.96
C LYS A 189 -7.54 -19.36 -26.88
N PRO A 190 -8.53 -18.44 -26.88
CA PRO A 190 -8.72 -17.52 -25.78
C PRO A 190 -9.19 -18.30 -24.55
N TYR A 191 -8.50 -18.11 -23.43
CA TYR A 191 -8.80 -18.76 -22.15
C TYR A 191 -8.64 -17.79 -20.98
N GLY A 192 -9.41 -18.03 -19.94
CA GLY A 192 -9.12 -17.53 -18.60
C GLY A 192 -8.41 -18.62 -17.83
N ILE A 193 -7.46 -18.26 -16.97
CA ILE A 193 -6.85 -19.17 -16.03
C ILE A 193 -6.80 -18.53 -14.64
N LYS A 194 -7.15 -19.31 -13.64
CA LYS A 194 -6.93 -18.98 -12.23
C LYS A 194 -5.58 -19.54 -11.83
N VAL A 195 -4.72 -18.68 -11.28
CA VAL A 195 -3.35 -19.05 -10.89
C VAL A 195 -3.05 -18.56 -9.48
N ILE A 196 -2.14 -19.22 -8.79
CA ILE A 196 -1.49 -18.69 -7.59
C ILE A 196 -0.07 -18.30 -7.93
N GLY A 197 0.43 -17.18 -7.42
CA GLY A 197 1.80 -16.75 -7.67
C GLY A 197 2.16 -15.49 -6.89
N LYS A 198 3.26 -14.85 -7.30
CA LYS A 198 3.80 -13.65 -6.66
C LYS A 198 3.55 -12.42 -7.53
N LYS A 199 3.12 -11.31 -6.91
CA LYS A 199 3.11 -9.99 -7.55
C LYS A 199 4.14 -9.08 -6.91
N SER A 200 5.03 -8.57 -7.74
CA SER A 200 6.05 -7.59 -7.36
C SER A 200 5.39 -6.32 -6.83
N LEU A 201 5.86 -5.85 -5.68
CA LEU A 201 5.41 -4.56 -5.13
C LEU A 201 6.11 -3.36 -5.80
N GLU A 202 7.18 -3.59 -6.56
CA GLU A 202 7.94 -2.55 -7.25
C GLU A 202 7.31 -2.16 -8.59
N ASP A 203 6.98 -3.15 -9.43
CA ASP A 203 6.53 -2.94 -10.81
C ASP A 203 5.20 -3.62 -11.15
N GLY A 204 4.57 -4.27 -10.17
CA GLY A 204 3.29 -4.95 -10.34
C GLY A 204 3.37 -6.21 -11.21
N LYS A 205 4.55 -6.65 -11.66
CA LYS A 205 4.66 -7.86 -12.49
C LYS A 205 4.37 -9.11 -11.67
N VAL A 206 3.80 -10.10 -12.35
CA VAL A 206 3.50 -11.41 -11.78
C VAL A 206 4.57 -12.45 -12.14
N SER A 207 4.88 -13.35 -11.21
CA SER A 207 5.89 -14.41 -11.36
C SER A 207 5.53 -15.64 -10.52
N ASP A 208 6.30 -16.72 -10.67
CA ASP A 208 6.10 -17.99 -9.94
C ASP A 208 4.67 -18.55 -10.04
N LEU A 209 4.05 -18.39 -11.21
CA LEU A 209 2.65 -18.74 -11.46
C LEU A 209 2.44 -20.26 -11.50
N LYS A 210 1.45 -20.74 -10.75
CA LYS A 210 0.96 -22.13 -10.78
C LYS A 210 -0.51 -22.17 -11.11
N LEU A 211 -0.89 -23.04 -12.03
CA LEU A 211 -2.27 -23.22 -12.46
C LEU A 211 -3.11 -23.83 -11.33
N LEU A 212 -4.21 -23.16 -11.00
CA LEU A 212 -5.28 -23.72 -10.16
C LEU A 212 -6.40 -24.29 -11.05
N GLU A 213 -6.92 -23.48 -11.97
CA GLU A 213 -8.11 -23.82 -12.74
C GLU A 213 -8.12 -23.16 -14.12
N PHE A 214 -8.69 -23.85 -15.10
CA PHE A 214 -9.06 -23.25 -16.39
C PHE A 214 -10.47 -22.67 -16.32
N ILE A 215 -10.61 -21.44 -16.77
CA ILE A 215 -11.90 -20.75 -16.84
C ILE A 215 -12.32 -20.71 -18.30
N ALA A 216 -13.51 -21.23 -18.57
CA ALA A 216 -14.13 -21.13 -19.89
C ALA A 216 -14.34 -19.65 -20.23
N TYR A 217 -13.50 -19.12 -21.11
CA TYR A 217 -13.54 -17.72 -21.52
C TYR A 217 -14.08 -17.62 -22.93
N LYS A 218 -15.25 -16.97 -23.05
CA LYS A 218 -15.80 -16.58 -24.34
C LYS A 218 -15.67 -15.06 -24.45
N PRO A 219 -14.73 -14.53 -25.26
CA PRO A 219 -14.55 -13.08 -25.44
C PRO A 219 -15.67 -12.44 -26.29
N VAL A 220 -16.87 -13.01 -26.25
CA VAL A 220 -18.08 -12.48 -26.90
C VAL A 220 -19.08 -12.31 -25.78
N TYR A 221 -19.38 -11.06 -25.42
CA TYR A 221 -20.42 -10.77 -24.44
C TYR A 221 -21.71 -10.39 -25.17
N ASP A 222 -22.83 -10.92 -24.69
CA ASP A 222 -24.15 -10.50 -25.15
C ASP A 222 -24.51 -9.18 -24.45
N LYS A 223 -24.41 -8.09 -25.21
CA LYS A 223 -24.73 -6.75 -24.72
C LYS A 223 -26.17 -6.66 -24.20
N SER A 224 -27.13 -7.31 -24.87
CA SER A 224 -28.53 -7.29 -24.45
C SER A 224 -28.74 -8.05 -23.13
N LEU A 225 -28.02 -9.15 -22.93
CA LEU A 225 -28.03 -9.87 -21.66
C LEU A 225 -27.37 -9.06 -20.55
N LEU A 226 -26.24 -8.42 -20.82
CA LEU A 226 -25.55 -7.53 -19.86
C LEU A 226 -26.45 -6.35 -19.46
N ASP A 227 -27.06 -5.67 -20.43
CA ASP A 227 -27.95 -4.53 -20.18
C ASP A 227 -29.15 -4.95 -19.32
N ARG A 228 -29.74 -6.13 -19.59
CA ARG A 228 -30.81 -6.70 -18.75
C ARG A 228 -30.34 -7.06 -17.34
N ALA A 229 -29.14 -7.61 -17.21
CA ALA A 229 -28.56 -7.93 -15.91
C ALA A 229 -28.28 -6.65 -15.09
N ILE A 230 -27.75 -5.61 -15.75
CA ILE A 230 -27.53 -4.29 -15.14
C ILE A 230 -28.86 -3.68 -14.70
N GLU A 231 -29.89 -3.70 -15.55
CA GLU A 231 -31.21 -3.14 -15.21
C GLU A 231 -31.84 -3.87 -14.03
N SER A 232 -31.76 -5.20 -14.01
CA SER A 232 -32.28 -6.04 -12.93
C SER A 232 -31.53 -5.79 -11.61
N ALA A 233 -30.19 -5.81 -11.66
CA ALA A 233 -29.36 -5.59 -10.48
C ALA A 233 -29.52 -4.17 -9.93
N SER A 234 -29.58 -3.15 -10.79
CA SER A 234 -29.70 -1.74 -10.40
C SER A 234 -30.95 -1.47 -9.55
N LYS A 235 -32.07 -2.18 -9.80
CA LYS A 235 -33.30 -2.06 -8.99
C LYS A 235 -33.09 -2.50 -7.53
N ASN A 236 -32.22 -3.48 -7.28
CA ASN A 236 -31.91 -3.94 -5.93
C ASN A 236 -30.72 -3.21 -5.33
N LEU A 237 -29.69 -2.91 -6.12
CA LEU A 237 -28.53 -2.12 -5.69
C LEU A 237 -28.95 -0.71 -5.27
N SER A 238 -29.92 -0.10 -5.94
CA SER A 238 -30.45 1.23 -5.56
C SER A 238 -31.17 1.25 -4.21
N LYS A 239 -31.54 0.09 -3.64
CA LYS A 239 -32.13 -0.02 -2.30
C LYS A 239 -31.08 -0.04 -1.18
N ILE A 240 -29.80 -0.19 -1.54
CA ILE A 240 -28.69 -0.18 -0.57
C ILE A 240 -28.49 1.26 -0.13
N LYS A 241 -28.90 1.56 1.10
CA LYS A 241 -28.81 2.92 1.68
C LYS A 241 -27.42 3.27 2.19
N ASN A 242 -26.63 2.27 2.58
CA ASN A 242 -25.27 2.44 3.08
C ASN A 242 -24.38 1.41 2.38
N LEU A 243 -23.65 1.90 1.37
CA LEU A 243 -22.81 1.09 0.51
C LEU A 243 -21.62 0.49 1.30
N ASP A 244 -21.01 1.28 2.18
CA ASP A 244 -19.83 0.88 2.94
C ASP A 244 -20.14 -0.31 3.85
N LYS A 245 -21.24 -0.23 4.61
CA LYS A 245 -21.68 -1.33 5.48
C LYS A 245 -22.03 -2.60 4.69
N TRP A 246 -22.60 -2.45 3.49
CA TRP A 246 -22.91 -3.59 2.63
C TRP A 246 -21.64 -4.28 2.11
N ILE A 247 -20.63 -3.50 1.71
CA ILE A 247 -19.32 -4.02 1.29
C ILE A 247 -18.58 -4.71 2.45
N GLU A 248 -18.63 -4.14 3.65
CA GLU A 248 -18.03 -4.77 4.85
C GLU A 248 -18.65 -6.15 5.13
N ASN A 249 -19.98 -6.27 5.04
CA ASN A 249 -20.65 -7.55 5.23
C ASN A 249 -20.26 -8.59 4.17
N LEU A 250 -20.08 -8.18 2.90
CA LEU A 250 -19.65 -9.10 1.83
C LEU A 250 -18.23 -9.65 2.05
N LYS A 251 -17.36 -8.89 2.72
CA LYS A 251 -16.00 -9.35 3.06
C LYS A 251 -16.00 -10.36 4.21
N ALA A 252 -16.99 -10.31 5.09
CA ALA A 252 -17.11 -11.20 6.25
C ALA A 252 -17.57 -12.62 5.87
N ASP A 253 -18.39 -12.76 4.82
CA ASP A 253 -18.89 -14.07 4.35
C ASP A 253 -17.85 -14.88 3.54
N GLY A 254 -16.63 -14.35 3.36
CA GLY A 254 -15.51 -14.99 2.66
C GLY A 254 -14.41 -15.56 3.58
N ILE A 255 -14.69 -15.74 4.88
CA ILE A 255 -13.79 -16.33 5.87
C ILE A 255 -14.40 -17.63 6.42
#